data_AF-A0A7X9HFV7-F1
#
_entry.id   AF-A0A7X9HFV7-F1
#
_cell.length_a   1.000
_cell.length_b   1.000
_cell.length_c   1.000
_cell.angle_alpha   90.00
_cell.angle_beta   90.00
_cell.angle_gamma   90.00
#
_symmetry.space_group_name_H-M   'P 1'
#
loop_
_entity.id
_entity.type
_entity.pdbx_description
1 polymer ?
#
loop_
_entity_poly.entity_id
_entity_poly.type
_entity_poly.pdbx_seq_one_letter_code
_entity_poly.pdbx_strand_id
1 'polypeptide(L)' 'MVIRIAFSHNVPERIVALDTINTLIIVIMIVLGAAQKKALYIDIGIVYGIISFIGTLYIARYLIDERK' A
#
# COMPACT_ATOMS: atom_id res chain seq x y z
N MET A 1 -6.23 -10.15 -3.57
CA MET A 1 -5.19 -9.27 -4.17
C MET A 1 -4.00 -9.99 -4.76
N VAL A 2 -3.42 -10.97 -4.08
CA VAL A 2 -2.23 -11.71 -4.57
C VAL A 2 -2.47 -12.33 -5.96
N ILE A 3 -3.67 -12.89 -6.19
CA ILE A 3 -4.07 -13.43 -7.50
C ILE A 3 -4.12 -12.33 -8.58
N ARG A 4 -4.54 -11.10 -8.22
CA ARG A 4 -4.62 -9.97 -9.17
C ARG A 4 -3.23 -9.49 -9.58
N ILE A 5 -2.25 -9.51 -8.68
CA ILE A 5 -0.84 -9.22 -9.01
C ILE A 5 -0.28 -10.29 -9.95
N ALA A 6 -0.53 -11.57 -9.65
CA ALA A 6 0.00 -12.69 -10.42
C ALA A 6 -0.56 -12.80 -11.85
N PHE A 7 -1.85 -12.45 -12.04
CA PHE A 7 -2.53 -12.62 -13.33
C PHE A 7 -2.75 -11.32 -14.11
N SER A 8 -2.36 -10.15 -13.59
CA SER A 8 -2.58 -8.90 -14.31
C SER A 8 -1.59 -8.72 -15.47
N HIS A 9 -2.12 -8.37 -16.64
CA HIS A 9 -1.38 -8.08 -17.87
C HIS A 9 -0.89 -6.62 -17.95
N ASN A 10 -1.52 -5.71 -17.21
CA ASN A 10 -1.27 -4.26 -17.28
C ASN A 10 -0.49 -3.76 -16.06
N VAL A 11 0.57 -2.98 -16.29
CA VAL A 11 1.39 -2.39 -15.21
C VAL A 11 0.57 -1.57 -14.20
N PRO A 12 -0.39 -0.71 -14.61
CA PRO A 12 -1.22 0.05 -13.68
C PRO A 12 -2.07 -0.82 -12.74
N GLU A 13 -2.59 -1.94 -13.24
CA GLU A 13 -3.41 -2.85 -12.44
C GLU A 13 -2.61 -3.56 -11.34
N ARG A 14 -1.33 -3.88 -11.62
CA ARG A 14 -0.41 -4.44 -10.62
C ARG A 14 -0.10 -3.45 -9.50
N ILE A 15 0.07 -2.17 -9.83
CA ILE A 15 0.35 -1.09 -8.87
C ILE A 15 -0.84 -0.90 -7.92
N VAL A 16 -2.07 -0.85 -8.45
CA VAL A 16 -3.29 -0.75 -7.62
C VAL A 16 -3.44 -1.98 -6.71
N ALA A 17 -3.09 -3.17 -7.20
CA ALA A 17 -3.15 -4.38 -6.39
C ALA A 17 -2.07 -4.41 -5.28
N LEU A 18 -0.89 -3.84 -5.51
CA LEU A 18 0.16 -3.63 -4.51
C LEU A 18 -0.27 -2.64 -3.43
N ASP A 19 -0.79 -1.48 -3.82
CA ASP A 19 -1.23 -0.42 -2.90
C ASP A 19 -2.33 -0.90 -1.95
N THR A 20 -3.26 -1.71 -2.48
CA THR A 20 -4.31 -2.28 -1.65
C THR A 20 -3.74 -3.32 -0.67
N ILE A 21 -2.66 -4.07 -0.98
CA ILE A 21 -2.01 -4.98 -0.01
C ILE A 21 -1.39 -4.19 1.14
N ASN A 22 -0.71 -3.09 0.84
CA ASN A 22 -0.15 -2.22 1.86
C ASN A 22 -1.25 -1.67 2.78
N THR A 23 -2.38 -1.25 2.21
CA THR A 23 -3.56 -0.81 2.97
C THR A 23 -4.10 -1.90 3.90
N LEU A 24 -4.14 -3.17 3.45
CA LEU A 24 -4.56 -4.29 4.29
C LEU A 24 -3.61 -4.49 5.48
N ILE A 25 -2.30 -4.41 5.25
CA ILE A 25 -1.30 -4.53 6.33
C ILE A 25 -1.51 -3.42 7.37
N ILE A 26 -1.73 -2.18 6.93
CA ILE A 26 -1.99 -1.04 7.82
C ILE A 26 -3.23 -1.27 8.68
N VAL A 27 -4.33 -1.73 8.08
CA VAL A 27 -5.56 -2.05 8.81
C VAL A 27 -5.30 -3.14 9.86
N ILE A 28 -4.56 -4.19 9.50
CA ILE A 28 -4.17 -5.25 10.45
C ILE A 28 -3.36 -4.68 11.61
N MET A 29 -2.39 -3.80 11.35
CA MET A 29 -1.58 -3.17 12.40
C MET A 29 -2.41 -2.31 13.35
N ILE A 30 -3.36 -1.53 12.82
CA ILE A 30 -4.27 -0.72 13.63
C ILE A 30 -5.17 -1.60 14.49
N VAL A 31 -5.77 -2.64 13.91
CA VAL A 31 -6.64 -3.59 14.63
C VAL A 31 -5.87 -4.32 15.73
N LEU A 32 -4.64 -4.78 15.44
CA LEU A 32 -3.77 -5.42 16.43
C LEU A 32 -3.34 -4.45 17.53
N GLY A 33 -3.03 -3.19 17.18
CA GLY A 33 -2.71 -2.14 18.14
C GLY A 33 -3.85 -1.84 19.10
N ALA A 34 -5.07 -1.74 18.56
CA ALA A 34 -6.28 -1.57 19.36
C ALA A 34 -6.55 -2.78 20.26
N ALA A 35 -6.42 -4.00 19.73
CA ALA A 35 -6.64 -5.24 20.49
C ALA A 35 -5.63 -5.43 21.63
N GLN A 36 -4.36 -5.10 21.40
CA GLN A 36 -3.28 -5.25 22.39
C GLN A 36 -3.10 -4.00 23.28
N LYS A 37 -3.88 -2.93 23.07
CA LYS A 37 -3.74 -1.62 23.74
C LYS A 37 -2.31 -1.06 23.66
N LYS A 38 -1.64 -1.29 22.53
CA LYS A 38 -0.27 -0.81 22.28
C LYS A 38 -0.31 0.24 21.17
N ALA A 39 -0.16 1.51 21.55
CA ALA A 39 -0.13 2.65 20.63
C ALA A 39 0.95 2.50 19.54
N LEU A 40 2.07 1.86 19.86
CA LEU A 40 3.18 1.63 18.93
C LEU A 40 2.76 0.99 17.60
N TYR A 41 1.83 0.02 17.61
CA TYR A 41 1.39 -0.61 16.36
C TYR A 41 0.56 0.33 15.48
N ILE A 42 -0.21 1.24 16.11
CA ILE A 42 -0.99 2.26 15.43
C ILE A 42 -0.04 3.28 14.81
N ASP A 43 0.98 3.73 15.56
CA ASP A 43 1.98 4.69 15.09
C ASP A 43 2.74 4.14 13.86
N ILE A 44 3.18 2.88 13.91
CA ILE A 44 3.86 2.24 12.77
C ILE A 44 2.89 2.09 11.58
N GLY A 45 1.63 1.72 11.82
CA GLY A 45 0.61 1.61 10.77
C GLY A 45 0.37 2.94 10.04
N ILE A 46 0.27 4.05 10.77
CA ILE A 46 0.09 5.39 10.19
C ILE A 46 1.30 5.79 9.35
N VAL A 47 2.52 5.62 9.87
CA VAL A 47 3.76 5.92 9.14
C VAL A 47 3.87 5.09 7.86
N TYR A 48 3.55 3.79 7.95
CA TYR A 48 3.56 2.89 6.80
C TYR A 48 2.55 3.32 5.72
N GLY A 49 1.37 3.82 6.13
CA GLY A 49 0.39 4.40 5.21
C GLY A 49 0.90 5.59 4.43
N ILE A 50 1.57 6.52 5.10
CA ILE A 50 2.15 7.71 4.45
C ILE A 50 3.23 7.28 3.44
N ILE A 51 4.14 6.39 3.84
CA ILE A 51 5.23 5.92 2.96
C ILE A 51 4.67 5.15 1.75
N SER A 52 3.69 4.27 1.97
CA SER A 52 3.04 3.52 0.88
C SER A 52 2.40 4.47 -0.13
N PHE A 53 1.65 5.46 0.33
CA PHE A 53 0.95 6.41 -0.54
C PHE A 53 1.93 7.26 -1.37
N ILE A 54 3.02 7.72 -0.76
CA ILE A 54 4.08 8.46 -1.46
C ILE A 54 4.74 7.57 -2.52
N GLY A 55 5.03 6.30 -2.19
CA GLY A 55 5.59 5.34 -3.14
C GLY A 55 4.68 5.12 -4.35
N THR A 56 3.37 4.94 -4.13
CA THR A 56 2.38 4.80 -5.21
C THR A 56 2.33 6.06 -6.09
N LEU A 57 2.34 7.26 -5.50
CA LEU A 57 2.39 8.53 -6.25
C LEU A 57 3.66 8.67 -7.09
N TYR A 58 4.82 8.29 -6.53
CA TYR A 58 6.10 8.34 -7.24
C TYR A 58 6.08 7.44 -8.48
N ILE A 59 5.60 6.21 -8.33
CA ILE A 59 5.46 5.26 -9.44
C ILE A 59 4.47 5.82 -10.48
N ALA A 60 3.33 6.36 -10.06
CA ALA A 60 2.35 6.95 -10.96
C ALA A 60 2.95 8.13 -11.76
N ARG A 61 3.74 8.99 -11.11
CA ARG A 61 4.45 10.09 -11.77
C ARG A 61 5.46 9.58 -12.80
N TYR A 62 6.24 8.57 -12.44
CA TYR A 62 7.22 7.96 -13.34
C TYR A 62 6.57 7.39 -14.61
N LEU A 63 5.46 6.66 -14.47
CA LEU A 63 4.69 6.11 -15.60
C LEU A 63 4.09 7.18 -16.53
N ILE A 64 3.72 8.34 -15.98
CA ILE A 64 3.21 9.46 -16.78
C ILE A 64 4.35 10.13 -17.56
N ASP A 65 5.55 10.23 -16.96
CA ASP A 65 6.70 10.88 -17.59
C ASP A 65 7.29 10.04 -18.73
N GLU A 66 7.34 8.70 -18.59
CA GLU A 66 7.77 7.80 -19.68
C GLU A 66 6.84 7.81 -20.91
N ARG A 67 5.65 8.42 -20.82
CA ARG A 67 4.68 8.53 -21.92
C ARG A 67 4.84 9.82 -22.75
N LYS A 68 5.77 10.71 -22.39
CA LYS A 68 6.15 11.90 -23.17
C LYS A 68 7.39 11.62 -24.02
#